data_AF-A0A6C0ACD0-F1
#
_entry.id   AF-A0A6C0ACD0-F1
#
_cell.length_a   1.000
_cell.length_b   1.000
_cell.length_c   1.000
_cell.angle_alpha   90.00
_cell.angle_beta   90.00
_cell.angle_gamma   90.00
#
_symmetry.space_group_name_H-M   'P 1'
#
loop_
_entity.id
_entity.type
_entity.pdbx_description
1 polymer ?
#
loop_
_entity_poly.entity_id
_entity_poly.type
_entity_poly.pdbx_seq_one_letter_code
_entity_poly.pdbx_strand_id
1 'polypeptide(L)'
;MLRVGRVVYDRNGKANLPKYNGFTKVIVLMKSSPFWELSPYYLKNENGEIMENIWQFSKVYEKVPKVKLFYSRYDKTVIWEHREEKHIEDNKINNNYKKWREKGFKNSYAVRYPVTFSQRHTVKYSLKSIDDPNKKLGYIEARKKIYGPEYVNLVKKQAKFKSLQERLKKGENLLIIEVDGPHQESLPYYMGKYSLKKDFIEQNTMLVNEENIKIMLNDEKHNFGHGYCLAVALLDKEKEWLI
;
A
#
# COMPACT_ATOMS: atom_id res chain seq x y z
N MET A 1 3.06 -22.50 -2.41
CA MET A 1 1.83 -21.70 -2.68
C MET A 1 1.88 -20.39 -1.90
N LEU A 2 1.10 -19.38 -2.31
CA LEU A 2 1.01 -18.09 -1.63
C LEU A 2 -0.42 -17.75 -1.22
N ARG A 3 -0.57 -17.20 -0.01
CA ARG A 3 -1.80 -16.54 0.44
C ARG A 3 -1.48 -15.15 0.96
N VAL A 4 -2.40 -14.21 0.79
CA VAL A 4 -2.39 -12.91 1.49
C VAL A 4 -3.44 -12.97 2.58
N GLY A 5 -3.11 -12.46 3.76
CA GLY A 5 -3.99 -12.42 4.92
C GLY A 5 -4.05 -11.04 5.57
N ARG A 6 -5.18 -10.75 6.18
CA ARG A 6 -5.41 -9.49 6.89
C ARG A 6 -5.20 -9.65 8.39
N VAL A 7 -4.34 -8.83 8.99
CA VAL A 7 -4.32 -8.67 10.45
C VAL A 7 -5.54 -7.89 10.91
N VAL A 8 -6.24 -8.41 11.92
CA VAL A 8 -7.39 -7.75 12.54
C VAL A 8 -7.03 -7.34 13.96
N TYR A 9 -7.22 -6.08 14.31
CA TYR A 9 -6.98 -5.61 15.68
C TYR A 9 -8.28 -5.65 16.47
N ASP A 10 -8.23 -6.14 17.71
CA ASP A 10 -9.37 -6.05 18.62
C ASP A 10 -9.54 -4.62 19.17
N ARG A 11 -10.58 -4.40 19.98
CA ARG A 11 -10.88 -3.10 20.60
C ARG A 11 -9.75 -2.59 21.51
N ASN A 12 -8.88 -3.48 22.00
CA ASN A 12 -7.75 -3.17 22.85
C ASN A 12 -6.45 -2.95 22.04
N GLY A 13 -6.51 -3.06 20.71
CA GLY A 13 -5.37 -2.93 19.82
C GLY A 13 -4.48 -4.18 19.77
N LYS A 14 -4.94 -5.34 20.26
CA LYS A 14 -4.22 -6.60 20.12
C LYS A 14 -4.38 -7.14 18.70
N ALA A 15 -3.26 -7.49 18.07
CA ALA A 15 -3.24 -8.04 16.72
C ALA A 15 -3.69 -9.51 16.69
N ASN A 16 -4.71 -9.81 15.89
CA ASN A 16 -5.15 -11.15 15.54
C ASN A 16 -4.60 -11.48 14.14
N LEU A 17 -3.54 -12.29 14.11
CA LEU A 17 -2.89 -12.71 12.88
C LEU A 17 -3.60 -13.95 12.32
N PRO A 18 -4.06 -13.94 11.06
CA PRO A 18 -4.70 -15.08 10.46
C PRO A 18 -3.76 -16.29 10.42
N LYS A 19 -4.34 -17.47 10.33
CA LYS A 19 -3.64 -18.75 10.17
C LYS A 19 -4.29 -19.48 9.02
N TYR A 20 -3.51 -20.32 8.34
CA TYR A 20 -4.02 -21.27 7.36
C TYR A 20 -3.13 -22.51 7.42
N ASN A 21 -3.71 -23.70 7.47
CA ASN A 21 -2.97 -24.93 7.72
C ASN A 21 -1.91 -25.16 6.63
N GLY A 22 -0.69 -25.49 7.06
CA GLY A 22 0.44 -25.73 6.16
C GLY A 22 1.11 -24.47 5.59
N PHE A 23 0.73 -23.25 6.03
CA PHE A 23 1.34 -21.99 5.60
C PHE A 23 2.17 -21.33 6.71
N THR A 24 3.40 -20.93 6.37
CA THR A 24 4.27 -20.16 7.25
C THR A 24 3.96 -18.67 7.16
N LYS A 25 3.87 -18.00 8.31
CA LYS A 25 3.55 -16.56 8.37
C LYS A 25 4.74 -15.70 7.93
N VAL A 26 4.46 -14.72 7.09
CA VAL A 26 5.37 -13.65 6.67
C VAL A 26 4.70 -12.34 7.07
N ILE A 27 5.05 -11.83 8.25
CA ILE A 27 4.41 -10.63 8.82
C ILE A 27 5.18 -9.39 8.35
N VAL A 28 4.53 -8.56 7.54
CA VAL A 28 5.13 -7.36 6.92
C VAL A 28 4.36 -6.13 7.40
N LEU A 29 4.69 -5.64 8.59
CA LEU A 29 3.96 -4.55 9.24
C LEU A 29 4.90 -3.41 9.63
N MET A 30 5.27 -3.36 10.91
CA MET A 30 6.10 -2.34 11.56
C MET A 30 7.48 -2.89 11.88
N LYS A 31 8.42 -2.05 12.34
CA LYS A 31 9.80 -2.45 12.72
C LYS A 31 9.90 -3.65 13.66
N SER A 32 8.87 -3.94 14.45
CA SER A 32 8.81 -5.12 15.34
C SER A 32 8.48 -6.44 14.62
N SER A 33 8.06 -6.40 13.36
CA SER A 33 7.72 -7.59 12.57
C SER A 33 8.95 -8.20 11.90
N PRO A 34 9.07 -9.54 11.75
CA PRO A 34 10.28 -10.18 11.21
C PRO A 34 10.67 -9.76 9.78
N PHE A 35 9.73 -9.26 8.99
CA PHE A 35 9.93 -8.83 7.61
C PHE A 35 9.65 -7.33 7.42
N TRP A 36 9.87 -6.53 8.46
CA TRP A 36 9.60 -5.09 8.44
C TRP A 36 10.32 -4.34 7.32
N GLU A 37 11.49 -4.81 6.89
CA GLU A 37 12.29 -4.21 5.80
C GLU A 37 11.57 -4.25 4.45
N LEU A 38 10.57 -5.14 4.31
CA LEU A 38 9.72 -5.24 3.11
C LEU A 38 8.49 -4.32 3.18
N SER A 39 8.28 -3.61 4.29
CA SER A 39 7.15 -2.68 4.44
C SER A 39 7.41 -1.36 3.71
N PRO A 40 6.38 -0.73 3.10
CA PRO A 40 6.53 0.54 2.38
C PRO A 40 7.06 1.70 3.25
N TYR A 41 7.02 1.57 4.58
CA TYR A 41 7.58 2.57 5.50
C TYR A 41 9.11 2.57 5.54
N TYR A 42 9.77 1.52 5.04
CA TYR A 42 11.21 1.33 5.15
C TYR A 42 11.92 1.10 3.81
N LEU A 43 11.16 0.79 2.76
CA LEU A 43 11.67 0.75 1.40
C LEU A 43 12.02 2.16 0.91
N LYS A 44 13.21 2.30 0.33
CA LYS A 44 13.72 3.56 -0.23
C LYS A 44 14.27 3.36 -1.64
N ASN A 45 14.04 4.33 -2.52
CA ASN A 45 14.71 4.39 -3.82
C ASN A 45 16.16 4.89 -3.70
N GLU A 46 16.85 4.98 -4.83
CA GLU A 46 18.23 5.46 -4.93
C GLU A 46 18.42 6.92 -4.46
N ASN A 47 17.37 7.74 -4.49
CA ASN A 47 17.39 9.11 -3.96
C ASN A 47 17.13 9.16 -2.44
N GLY A 48 16.93 8.01 -1.79
CA GLY A 48 16.60 7.92 -0.37
C GLY A 48 15.14 8.22 -0.04
N GLU A 49 14.27 8.39 -1.04
CA GLU A 49 12.85 8.67 -0.88
C GLU A 49 12.10 7.42 -0.42
N ILE A 50 11.28 7.55 0.62
CA ILE A 50 10.53 6.43 1.20
C ILE A 50 9.33 6.09 0.32
N MET A 51 9.09 4.80 0.07
CA MET A 51 7.97 4.32 -0.77
C MET A 51 6.62 4.91 -0.35
N GLU A 52 6.29 4.88 0.96
CA GLU A 52 5.05 5.48 1.47
C GLU A 52 4.95 6.97 1.11
N ASN A 53 6.06 7.72 1.11
CA ASN A 53 6.06 9.13 0.74
C ASN A 53 5.83 9.30 -0.77
N ILE A 54 6.50 8.50 -1.60
CA ILE A 54 6.28 8.50 -3.06
C ILE A 54 4.79 8.32 -3.35
N TRP A 55 4.15 7.37 -2.68
CA TRP A 55 2.71 7.13 -2.82
C TRP A 55 1.85 8.29 -2.32
N GLN A 56 2.02 8.71 -1.08
CA GLN A 56 1.14 9.70 -0.45
C GLN A 56 1.26 11.08 -1.11
N PHE A 57 2.47 11.49 -1.51
CA PHE A 57 2.73 12.78 -2.12
C PHE A 57 2.57 12.80 -3.64
N SER A 58 2.32 11.65 -4.28
CA SER A 58 1.80 11.61 -5.65
C SER A 58 0.34 12.07 -5.75
N LYS A 59 -0.40 12.07 -4.64
CA LYS A 59 -1.82 12.44 -4.58
C LYS A 59 -1.98 13.95 -4.66
N VAL A 60 -2.96 14.39 -5.44
CA VAL A 60 -3.32 15.80 -5.59
C VAL A 60 -4.60 16.05 -4.82
N TYR A 61 -4.53 17.03 -3.93
CA TYR A 61 -5.66 17.58 -3.20
C TYR A 61 -5.97 18.96 -3.79
N GLU A 62 -7.21 19.42 -3.70
CA GLU A 62 -7.53 20.81 -4.10
C GLU A 62 -7.04 21.80 -3.04
N LYS A 63 -7.28 21.45 -1.78
CA LYS A 63 -6.85 22.19 -0.59
C LYS A 63 -6.16 21.22 0.36
N VAL A 64 -4.99 21.62 0.86
CA VAL A 64 -4.27 20.93 1.94
C VAL A 64 -4.52 21.73 3.22
N PRO A 65 -5.02 21.10 4.31
CA PRO A 65 -5.23 21.79 5.58
C PRO A 65 -3.90 22.04 6.30
N LYS A 66 -3.93 22.95 7.29
CA LYS A 66 -2.85 23.00 8.29
C LYS A 66 -2.79 21.65 9.02
N VAL A 67 -1.61 21.05 9.06
CA VAL A 67 -1.42 19.69 9.56
C VAL A 67 -0.13 19.59 10.36
N LYS A 68 -0.18 18.83 11.46
CA LYS A 68 0.97 18.42 12.26
C LYS A 68 0.79 16.96 12.67
N LEU A 69 1.67 16.08 12.19
CA LEU A 69 1.65 14.65 12.45
C LEU A 69 2.84 14.27 13.31
N PHE A 70 2.59 13.34 14.23
CA PHE A 70 3.58 12.79 15.14
C PHE A 70 3.91 11.35 14.77
N TYR A 71 5.11 10.88 15.11
CA TYR A 71 5.59 9.54 14.79
C TYR A 71 4.64 8.45 15.29
N SER A 72 4.12 8.59 16.51
CA SER A 72 3.07 7.73 17.03
C SER A 72 2.25 8.42 18.12
N ARG A 73 1.27 7.71 18.71
CA ARG A 73 0.55 8.22 19.89
C ARG A 73 1.47 8.40 21.11
N TYR A 74 2.53 7.60 21.20
CA TYR A 74 3.49 7.57 22.30
C TYR A 74 4.74 8.41 22.05
N ASP A 75 5.10 8.63 20.78
CA ASP A 75 6.25 9.41 20.37
C ASP A 75 5.79 10.70 19.67
N LYS A 76 6.00 11.82 20.35
CA LYS A 76 5.60 13.17 19.91
C LYS A 76 6.64 13.83 18.99
N THR A 77 7.60 13.09 18.46
CA THR A 77 8.46 13.56 17.37
C THR A 77 7.59 13.95 16.18
N VAL A 78 7.72 15.20 15.72
CA VAL A 78 6.98 15.72 14.57
C VAL A 78 7.59 15.13 13.30
N ILE A 79 6.81 14.34 12.57
CA ILE A 79 7.27 13.71 11.32
C ILE A 79 6.83 14.49 10.09
N TRP A 80 5.77 15.28 10.21
CA TRP A 80 5.22 16.09 9.14
C TRP A 80 4.50 17.30 9.70
N GLU A 81 4.89 18.48 9.26
CA GLU A 81 4.19 19.73 9.58
C GLU A 81 4.07 20.56 8.31
N HIS A 82 2.87 21.00 7.99
CA HIS A 82 2.60 21.80 6.80
C HIS A 82 1.47 22.80 7.05
N ARG A 83 1.61 23.98 6.44
CA ARG A 83 0.59 25.03 6.52
C ARG A 83 -0.58 24.73 5.58
N GLU A 84 -1.70 25.42 5.80
CA GLU A 84 -2.81 25.38 4.87
C GLU A 84 -2.42 26.04 3.53
N GLU A 85 -2.80 25.42 2.41
CA GLU A 85 -2.60 25.98 1.07
C GLU A 85 -3.53 25.34 0.02
N LYS A 86 -3.68 26.01 -1.13
CA LYS A 86 -4.36 25.47 -2.32
C LYS A 86 -3.34 24.93 -3.31
N HIS A 87 -3.68 23.82 -3.93
CA HIS A 87 -2.84 23.09 -4.89
C HIS A 87 -3.37 23.15 -6.31
N ILE A 88 -4.67 23.43 -6.48
CA ILE A 88 -5.33 23.55 -7.79
C ILE A 88 -5.93 24.96 -7.90
N GLU A 89 -5.62 25.63 -9.01
CA GLU A 89 -6.19 26.91 -9.46
C GLU A 89 -6.51 26.77 -10.95
N ASP A 90 -7.68 27.23 -11.40
CA ASP A 90 -8.15 27.12 -12.79
C ASP A 90 -7.97 25.72 -13.40
N ASN A 91 -8.31 24.68 -12.61
CA ASN A 91 -8.17 23.26 -12.95
C ASN A 91 -6.74 22.75 -13.23
N LYS A 92 -5.72 23.55 -12.91
CA LYS A 92 -4.29 23.24 -13.06
C LYS A 92 -3.60 23.16 -11.70
N ILE A 93 -2.62 22.27 -11.57
CA ILE A 93 -1.75 22.26 -10.38
C ILE A 93 -0.90 23.53 -10.35
N ASN A 94 -0.74 24.13 -9.17
CA ASN A 94 0.10 25.30 -8.98
C ASN A 94 1.48 24.93 -8.36
N ASN A 95 2.31 25.93 -8.10
CA ASN A 95 3.63 25.72 -7.52
C ASN A 95 3.60 25.22 -6.06
N ASN A 96 2.51 25.43 -5.32
CA ASN A 96 2.38 24.92 -3.95
C ASN A 96 2.34 23.40 -3.95
N TYR A 97 1.58 22.78 -4.88
CA TYR A 97 1.58 21.32 -5.04
C TYR A 97 2.99 20.77 -5.32
N LYS A 98 3.73 21.39 -6.24
CA LYS A 98 5.09 20.95 -6.61
C LYS A 98 6.03 20.98 -5.40
N LYS A 99 6.03 22.08 -4.65
CA LYS A 99 6.84 22.24 -3.43
C LYS A 99 6.42 21.27 -2.32
N TRP A 100 5.11 21.08 -2.14
CA TRP A 100 4.57 20.13 -1.16
C TRP A 100 4.99 18.69 -1.47
N ARG A 101 4.87 18.29 -2.75
CA ARG A 101 5.26 16.97 -3.22
C ARG A 101 6.75 16.71 -3.01
N GLU A 102 7.60 17.65 -3.43
CA GLU A 102 9.05 17.56 -3.26
C GLU A 102 9.46 17.48 -1.79
N LYS A 103 8.88 18.35 -0.94
CA LYS A 103 9.10 18.33 0.51
C LYS A 103 8.69 16.98 1.12
N GLY A 104 7.60 16.41 0.64
CA GLY A 104 7.12 15.10 1.08
C GLY A 104 8.02 13.94 0.66
N PHE A 105 8.47 13.93 -0.59
CA PHE A 105 9.39 12.91 -1.11
C PHE A 105 10.70 12.89 -0.33
N LYS A 106 11.24 14.08 -0.03
CA LYS A 106 12.49 14.26 0.74
C LYS A 106 12.33 14.10 2.25
N ASN A 107 11.13 13.80 2.76
CA ASN A 107 10.92 13.61 4.20
C ASN A 107 11.61 12.33 4.69
N SER A 108 12.34 12.42 5.80
CA SER A 108 13.12 11.32 6.38
C SER A 108 12.27 10.26 7.08
N TYR A 109 10.99 10.55 7.34
CA TYR A 109 10.00 9.65 7.94
C TYR A 109 8.94 9.25 6.91
N ALA A 110 8.37 8.06 7.08
CA ALA A 110 7.18 7.66 6.33
C ALA A 110 5.96 8.48 6.82
N VAL A 111 5.36 9.26 5.93
CA VAL A 111 4.23 10.14 6.24
C VAL A 111 2.94 9.56 5.70
N ARG A 112 2.15 8.94 6.57
CA ARG A 112 0.78 8.51 6.22
C ARG A 112 -0.20 9.66 6.38
N TYR A 113 -1.14 9.78 5.45
CA TYR A 113 -2.21 10.77 5.48
C TYR A 113 -1.68 12.21 5.67
N PRO A 114 -0.88 12.72 4.72
CA PRO A 114 -0.25 14.04 4.83
C PRO A 114 -1.25 15.20 4.89
N VAL A 115 -2.54 14.94 4.65
CA VAL A 115 -3.66 15.88 4.81
C VAL A 115 -4.57 15.54 6.01
N THR A 116 -4.10 14.72 6.96
CA THR A 116 -4.86 14.07 8.04
C THR A 116 -5.71 12.87 7.62
N PHE A 117 -6.02 12.00 8.58
CA PHE A 117 -6.85 10.82 8.34
C PHE A 117 -8.26 11.21 7.87
N SER A 118 -8.89 12.22 8.47
CA SER A 118 -10.26 12.61 8.13
C SER A 118 -10.36 13.14 6.70
N GLN A 119 -9.36 13.87 6.19
CA GLN A 119 -9.41 14.44 4.84
C GLN A 119 -8.79 13.55 3.76
N ARG A 120 -8.35 12.33 4.08
CA ARG A 120 -7.71 11.43 3.08
C ARG A 120 -8.56 11.15 1.83
N HIS A 121 -9.89 11.27 1.96
CA HIS A 121 -10.86 11.01 0.89
C HIS A 121 -11.08 12.21 -0.04
N THR A 122 -10.50 13.39 0.24
CA THR A 122 -10.64 14.59 -0.59
C THR A 122 -9.66 14.61 -1.78
N VAL A 123 -8.90 13.51 -1.97
CA VAL A 123 -8.00 13.34 -3.10
C VAL A 123 -8.79 13.46 -4.42
N LYS A 124 -8.26 14.25 -5.35
CA LYS A 124 -8.90 14.45 -6.67
C LYS A 124 -8.37 13.44 -7.69
N TYR A 125 -7.06 13.21 -7.70
CA TYR A 125 -6.34 12.30 -8.58
C TYR A 125 -4.90 12.12 -8.07
N SER A 126 -4.11 11.28 -8.72
CA SER A 126 -2.66 11.18 -8.49
C SER A 126 -1.88 11.53 -9.76
N LEU A 127 -0.64 11.97 -9.61
CA LEU A 127 0.28 12.27 -10.70
C LEU A 127 1.56 11.44 -10.56
N LYS A 128 1.91 10.69 -11.61
CA LYS A 128 3.17 9.93 -11.64
C LYS A 128 4.37 10.86 -11.75
N SER A 129 4.31 11.84 -12.65
CA SER A 129 5.32 12.92 -12.78
C SER A 129 4.64 14.29 -12.74
N ILE A 130 5.36 15.31 -12.28
CA ILE A 130 4.96 16.70 -12.41
C ILE A 130 5.14 17.25 -13.82
N ASP A 131 5.96 16.57 -14.64
CA ASP A 131 6.25 16.96 -16.03
C ASP A 131 5.09 16.61 -16.98
N ASP A 132 4.19 15.73 -16.54
CA ASP A 132 2.98 15.35 -17.27
C ASP A 132 1.72 15.60 -16.40
N PRO A 133 1.38 16.87 -16.11
CA PRO A 133 0.28 17.22 -15.22
C PRO A 133 -1.11 16.91 -15.80
N ASN A 134 -1.19 16.63 -17.11
CA ASN A 134 -2.44 16.27 -17.78
C ASN A 134 -2.79 14.79 -17.59
N LYS A 135 -1.81 13.94 -17.26
CA LYS A 135 -2.02 12.51 -17.00
C LYS A 135 -2.49 12.26 -15.57
N LYS A 136 -3.68 12.76 -15.27
CA LYS A 136 -4.38 12.58 -14.01
C LYS A 136 -4.80 11.11 -13.86
N LEU A 137 -4.37 10.45 -12.78
CA LEU A 137 -4.69 9.05 -12.51
C LEU A 137 -5.78 8.96 -11.45
N GLY A 138 -6.86 8.22 -11.78
CA GLY A 138 -7.83 7.76 -10.79
C GLY A 138 -7.21 6.76 -9.82
N TYR A 139 -8.00 6.28 -8.86
CA TYR A 139 -7.47 5.47 -7.77
C TYR A 139 -6.88 4.13 -8.23
N ILE A 140 -7.62 3.36 -9.04
CA ILE A 140 -7.15 2.09 -9.60
C ILE A 140 -5.91 2.31 -10.48
N GLU A 141 -5.97 3.28 -11.38
CA GLU A 141 -4.86 3.60 -12.29
C GLU A 141 -3.60 4.03 -11.55
N ALA A 142 -3.74 4.80 -10.46
CA ALA A 142 -2.61 5.23 -9.63
C ALA A 142 -1.95 4.03 -8.93
N ARG A 143 -2.71 3.04 -8.47
CA ARG A 143 -2.14 1.79 -7.91
C ARG A 143 -1.33 1.04 -8.96
N LYS A 144 -1.86 0.89 -10.18
CA LYS A 144 -1.22 0.18 -11.30
C LYS A 144 0.02 0.88 -11.86
N LYS A 145 0.03 2.21 -11.89
CA LYS A 145 1.08 3.00 -12.56
C LYS A 145 2.12 3.61 -11.61
N ILE A 146 1.78 3.71 -10.33
CA ILE A 146 2.65 4.29 -9.29
C ILE A 146 2.92 3.25 -8.20
N TYR A 147 1.92 2.93 -7.37
CA TYR A 147 2.13 2.16 -6.13
C TYR A 147 2.73 0.78 -6.36
N GLY A 148 2.08 -0.05 -7.19
CA GLY A 148 2.50 -1.42 -7.48
C GLY A 148 3.89 -1.48 -8.08
N PRO A 149 4.15 -0.81 -9.23
CA PRO A 149 5.47 -0.82 -9.85
C PRO A 149 6.58 -0.30 -8.93
N GLU A 150 6.36 0.79 -8.20
CA GLU A 150 7.36 1.34 -7.28
C GLU A 150 7.65 0.37 -6.15
N TYR A 151 6.61 -0.17 -5.51
CA TYR A 151 6.79 -1.16 -4.44
C TYR A 151 7.55 -2.39 -4.92
N VAL A 152 7.18 -2.95 -6.07
CA VAL A 152 7.84 -4.14 -6.63
C VAL A 152 9.31 -3.87 -6.95
N ASN A 153 9.62 -2.73 -7.57
CA ASN A 153 10.99 -2.34 -7.88
C ASN A 153 11.86 -2.23 -6.63
N LEU A 154 11.32 -1.68 -5.55
CA LEU A 154 12.06 -1.48 -4.30
C LEU A 154 12.20 -2.78 -3.51
N VAL A 155 11.15 -3.60 -3.43
CA VAL A 155 11.16 -4.83 -2.63
C VAL A 155 12.08 -5.89 -3.21
N LYS A 156 12.18 -5.98 -4.55
CA LYS A 156 13.08 -6.93 -5.24
C LYS A 156 14.57 -6.69 -4.94
N LYS A 157 14.93 -5.47 -4.51
CA LYS A 157 16.31 -5.13 -4.09
C LYS A 157 16.66 -5.68 -2.71
N GLN A 158 15.68 -6.08 -1.89
CA GLN A 158 15.90 -6.48 -0.49
C GLN A 158 16.38 -7.93 -0.35
N ALA A 159 17.33 -8.17 0.56
CA ALA A 159 17.81 -9.53 0.85
C ALA A 159 16.70 -10.46 1.37
N LYS A 160 15.81 -9.93 2.23
CA LYS A 160 14.66 -10.67 2.75
C LYS A 160 13.69 -11.11 1.65
N PHE A 161 13.53 -10.32 0.58
CA PHE A 161 12.71 -10.70 -0.55
C PHE A 161 13.28 -11.95 -1.25
N LYS A 162 14.58 -11.96 -1.53
CA LYS A 162 15.28 -13.11 -2.13
C LYS A 162 15.13 -14.37 -1.28
N SER A 163 15.28 -14.24 0.04
CA SER A 163 15.08 -15.34 0.99
C SER A 163 13.66 -15.92 0.94
N LEU A 164 12.62 -15.07 0.82
CA LEU A 164 11.24 -15.54 0.67
C LEU A 164 11.02 -16.25 -0.67
N GLN A 165 11.62 -15.74 -1.75
CA GLN A 165 11.52 -16.36 -3.07
C GLN A 165 12.19 -17.74 -3.10
N GLU A 166 13.35 -17.91 -2.44
CA GLU A 166 14.01 -19.20 -2.26
C GLU A 166 13.16 -20.19 -1.46
N ARG A 167 12.50 -19.73 -0.40
CA ARG A 167 11.58 -20.55 0.40
C ARG A 167 10.41 -21.07 -0.44
N LEU A 168 9.81 -20.21 -1.28
CA LEU A 168 8.77 -20.63 -2.22
C LEU A 168 9.29 -21.65 -3.23
N LYS A 169 10.49 -21.45 -3.79
CA LYS A 169 11.11 -22.39 -4.73
C LYS A 169 11.36 -23.77 -4.10
N LYS A 170 11.62 -23.83 -2.79
CA LYS A 170 11.75 -25.08 -2.02
C LYS A 170 10.39 -25.75 -1.70
N GLY A 171 9.28 -25.21 -2.19
CA GLY A 171 7.94 -25.76 -1.98
C GLY A 171 7.26 -25.27 -0.69
N GLU A 172 7.86 -24.33 0.06
CA GLU A 172 7.21 -23.78 1.25
C GLU A 172 5.95 -22.98 0.85
N ASN A 173 4.87 -23.12 1.63
CA ASN A 173 3.70 -22.28 1.48
C ASN A 173 3.80 -21.07 2.39
N LEU A 174 3.66 -19.86 1.85
CA LEU A 174 3.80 -18.63 2.64
C LEU A 174 2.49 -17.85 2.72
N LEU A 175 2.16 -17.38 3.92
CA LEU A 175 1.02 -16.51 4.21
C LEU A 175 1.56 -15.11 4.53
N ILE A 176 1.45 -14.19 3.59
CA ILE A 176 1.83 -12.78 3.75
C ILE A 176 0.74 -12.07 4.53
N ILE A 177 1.10 -11.47 5.67
CA ILE A 177 0.13 -10.82 6.57
C ILE A 177 0.39 -9.32 6.60
N GLU A 178 -0.64 -8.55 6.26
CA GLU A 178 -0.64 -7.09 6.25
C GLU A 178 -1.97 -6.49 6.74
N VAL A 179 -2.06 -5.15 6.83
CA VAL A 179 -3.26 -4.44 7.31
C VAL A 179 -4.37 -4.33 6.28
N ASP A 180 -4.01 -4.19 4.99
CA ASP A 180 -4.95 -3.98 3.88
C ASP A 180 -5.28 -5.30 3.16
N GLY A 181 -5.05 -6.45 3.80
CA GLY A 181 -5.33 -7.78 3.24
C GLY A 181 -6.84 -8.06 3.05
N PRO A 182 -7.22 -9.29 2.65
CA PRO A 182 -8.60 -9.61 2.28
C PRO A 182 -9.58 -9.47 3.46
N HIS A 183 -10.68 -8.78 3.21
CA HIS A 183 -11.75 -8.53 4.18
C HIS A 183 -12.79 -9.65 4.15
N GLN A 184 -12.70 -10.62 5.06
CA GLN A 184 -13.65 -11.75 5.16
C GLN A 184 -15.10 -11.26 5.27
N GLU A 185 -15.32 -10.18 6.01
CA GLU A 185 -16.64 -9.56 6.20
C GLU A 185 -17.26 -9.05 4.91
N SER A 186 -16.46 -8.86 3.85
CA SER A 186 -16.91 -8.42 2.53
C SER A 186 -17.03 -9.55 1.51
N LEU A 187 -16.86 -10.81 1.92
CA LEU A 187 -17.07 -11.95 1.03
C LEU A 187 -18.46 -11.93 0.35
N PRO A 188 -19.60 -11.63 1.03
CA PRO A 188 -20.90 -11.56 0.36
C PRO A 188 -20.94 -10.52 -0.78
N TYR A 189 -20.24 -9.39 -0.61
CA TYR A 189 -20.11 -8.37 -1.65
C TYR A 189 -19.38 -8.93 -2.88
N TYR A 190 -18.25 -9.60 -2.67
CA TYR A 190 -17.47 -10.17 -3.77
C TYR A 190 -18.21 -11.31 -4.49
N MET A 191 -18.90 -12.18 -3.75
CA MET A 191 -19.74 -13.23 -4.32
C MET A 191 -20.86 -12.64 -5.19
N GLY A 192 -21.53 -11.59 -4.73
CA GLY A 192 -22.60 -10.94 -5.50
C GLY A 192 -22.10 -10.19 -6.73
N LYS A 193 -21.03 -9.41 -6.59
CA LYS A 193 -20.50 -8.54 -7.66
C LYS A 193 -19.74 -9.31 -8.75
N TYR A 194 -19.00 -10.36 -8.36
CA TYR A 194 -18.07 -11.07 -9.25
C TYR A 194 -18.44 -12.56 -9.42
N SER A 195 -19.60 -13.00 -8.92
CA SER A 195 -20.05 -14.40 -8.99
C SER A 195 -19.06 -15.41 -8.40
N LEU A 196 -18.30 -14.98 -7.39
CA LEU A 196 -17.27 -15.80 -6.76
C LEU A 196 -17.84 -16.85 -5.81
N LYS A 197 -17.04 -17.88 -5.57
CA LYS A 197 -17.34 -18.95 -4.61
C LYS A 197 -17.02 -18.51 -3.18
N LYS A 198 -17.54 -19.28 -2.21
CA LYS A 198 -17.37 -19.02 -0.76
C LYS A 198 -15.91 -19.16 -0.29
N ASP A 199 -15.06 -19.83 -1.05
CA ASP A 199 -13.63 -20.05 -0.78
C ASP A 199 -12.73 -18.92 -1.33
N PHE A 200 -13.30 -17.88 -1.94
CA PHE A 200 -12.54 -16.72 -2.40
C PHE A 200 -11.77 -16.05 -1.25
N ILE A 201 -12.41 -15.88 -0.09
CA ILE A 201 -11.76 -15.45 1.15
C ILE A 201 -12.11 -16.45 2.25
N GLU A 202 -11.09 -17.02 2.87
CA GLU A 202 -11.22 -18.00 3.95
C GLU A 202 -10.31 -17.63 5.12
N GLN A 203 -10.85 -17.61 6.33
CA GLN A 203 -10.09 -17.33 7.56
C GLN A 203 -9.32 -16.00 7.49
N ASN A 204 -9.90 -14.98 6.84
CA ASN A 204 -9.25 -13.70 6.54
C ASN A 204 -8.00 -13.82 5.65
N THR A 205 -7.98 -14.81 4.76
CA THR A 205 -6.91 -15.05 3.79
C THR A 205 -7.47 -15.35 2.40
N MET A 206 -6.68 -15.08 1.37
CA MET A 206 -7.04 -15.31 -0.03
C MET A 206 -5.88 -16.00 -0.74
N LEU A 207 -6.16 -17.01 -1.56
CA LEU A 207 -5.18 -17.63 -2.44
C LEU A 207 -4.68 -16.63 -3.47
N VAL A 208 -3.37 -16.58 -3.67
CA VAL A 208 -2.74 -15.71 -4.66
C VAL A 208 -2.73 -16.44 -6.00
N ASN A 209 -3.60 -16.00 -6.89
CA ASN A 209 -3.65 -16.37 -8.31
C ASN A 209 -4.02 -15.13 -9.13
N GLU A 210 -3.94 -15.23 -10.46
CA GLU A 210 -4.17 -14.10 -11.36
C GLU A 210 -5.57 -13.48 -11.20
N GLU A 211 -6.60 -14.32 -11.18
CA GLU A 211 -7.99 -13.90 -11.08
C GLU A 211 -8.24 -13.11 -9.79
N ASN A 212 -7.84 -13.67 -8.65
CA ASN A 212 -8.04 -13.07 -7.34
C ASN A 212 -7.29 -11.74 -7.21
N ILE A 213 -6.06 -11.67 -7.72
CA ILE A 213 -5.27 -10.44 -7.71
C ILE A 213 -5.91 -9.37 -8.60
N LYS A 214 -6.35 -9.73 -9.81
CA LYS A 214 -7.02 -8.78 -10.71
C LYS A 214 -8.33 -8.26 -10.13
N ILE A 215 -9.11 -9.10 -9.45
CA ILE A 215 -10.32 -8.66 -8.74
C ILE A 215 -9.96 -7.63 -7.66
N MET A 216 -9.02 -7.96 -6.77
CA MET A 216 -8.64 -7.06 -5.68
C MET A 216 -8.00 -5.75 -6.17
N LEU A 217 -7.23 -5.80 -7.26
CA LEU A 217 -6.57 -4.63 -7.84
C LEU A 217 -7.57 -3.63 -8.44
N ASN A 218 -8.59 -4.16 -9.14
CA ASN A 218 -9.59 -3.38 -9.87
C ASN A 218 -10.86 -3.08 -9.05
N ASP A 219 -10.90 -3.49 -7.79
CA ASP A 219 -12.01 -3.19 -6.89
C ASP A 219 -11.68 -2.01 -5.96
N GLU A 220 -12.63 -1.10 -5.83
CA GLU A 220 -12.48 0.13 -5.02
C GLU A 220 -13.04 -0.03 -3.59
N LYS A 221 -13.67 -1.17 -3.25
CA LYS A 221 -14.30 -1.36 -1.94
C LYS A 221 -13.29 -1.28 -0.80
N HIS A 222 -12.11 -1.88 -1.02
CA HIS A 222 -11.02 -1.96 -0.05
C HIS A 222 -9.70 -1.52 -0.66
N ASN A 223 -8.74 -1.20 0.22
CA ASN A 223 -7.39 -0.87 -0.20
C ASN A 223 -6.69 -2.08 -0.83
N PHE A 224 -5.90 -1.86 -1.87
CA PHE A 224 -4.96 -2.82 -2.41
C PHE A 224 -3.58 -2.51 -1.83
N GLY A 225 -3.24 -3.20 -0.74
CA GLY A 225 -2.03 -3.00 0.04
C GLY A 225 -0.75 -3.62 -0.54
N HIS A 226 0.34 -3.46 0.22
CA HIS A 226 1.66 -3.95 -0.17
C HIS A 226 1.79 -5.47 -0.12
N GLY A 227 0.99 -6.16 0.69
CA GLY A 227 0.98 -7.60 0.81
C GLY A 227 0.56 -8.29 -0.49
N TYR A 228 -0.43 -7.73 -1.19
CA TYR A 228 -0.76 -8.17 -2.55
C TYR A 228 0.40 -7.94 -3.52
N CYS A 229 0.99 -6.74 -3.52
CA CYS A 229 2.12 -6.41 -4.38
C CYS A 229 3.32 -7.33 -4.14
N LEU A 230 3.63 -7.62 -2.87
CA LEU A 230 4.70 -8.54 -2.46
C LEU A 230 4.41 -9.96 -2.95
N ALA A 231 3.18 -10.43 -2.81
CA ALA A 231 2.79 -11.75 -3.26
C ALA A 231 2.98 -11.92 -4.78
N VAL A 232 2.56 -10.92 -5.55
CA VAL A 232 2.73 -10.91 -7.01
C VAL A 232 4.21 -10.84 -7.39
N ALA A 233 5.00 -10.00 -6.71
CA ALA A 233 6.43 -9.88 -6.96
C ALA A 233 7.18 -11.19 -6.69
N LEU A 234 6.83 -11.91 -5.62
CA LEU A 234 7.44 -13.19 -5.27
C LEU A 234 7.18 -14.31 -6.30
N LEU A 235 6.15 -14.17 -7.11
CA LEU A 235 5.84 -15.06 -8.23
C LEU A 235 6.45 -14.60 -9.56
N ASP A 236 7.13 -13.44 -9.58
CA ASP A 236 7.61 -12.79 -10.80
C ASP A 236 6.47 -12.53 -11.82
N LYS A 237 5.29 -12.13 -11.31
CA LYS A 237 4.06 -11.93 -12.10
C LYS A 237 3.61 -10.47 -12.21
N GLU A 238 4.42 -9.51 -11.77
CA GLU A 238 4.00 -8.11 -11.69
C GLU A 238 3.62 -7.49 -13.05
N LYS A 239 4.29 -7.91 -14.13
CA LYS A 239 4.02 -7.40 -15.48
C LYS A 239 2.70 -7.89 -16.06
N GLU A 240 2.18 -8.99 -15.53
CA GLU A 240 0.96 -9.64 -16.00
C GLU A 240 -0.24 -9.32 -15.10
N TRP A 241 -0.01 -9.22 -13.79
CA TRP A 241 -1.09 -9.16 -12.80
C TRP A 241 -1.32 -7.76 -12.21
N LEU A 242 -0.35 -6.83 -12.31
CA LEU A 242 -0.47 -5.45 -11.79
C LEU A 242 -0.76 -4.39 -12.87
N ILE A 243 -1.35 -4.81 -13.99
CA ILE A 243 -1.70 -3.95 -15.14
C ILE A 243 -3.18 -3.56 -15.18
#